data_AF-A0A7E4V8U4-F1
#
_entry.id   AF-A0A7E4V8U4-F1
#
_cell.length_a   1.000
_cell.length_b   1.000
_cell.length_c   1.000
_cell.angle_alpha   90.00
_cell.angle_beta   90.00
_cell.angle_gamma   90.00
#
_symmetry.space_group_name_H-M   'P 1'
#
loop_
_entity.id
_entity.type
_entity.pdbx_description
1 polymer ?
#
loop_
_entity_poly.entity_id
_entity_poly.type
_entity_poly.pdbx_seq_one_letter_code
_entity_poly.pdbx_strand_id
1 'polypeptide(L)'
;MNAKTISILVIFALLASSMAVSPGRSQEDCGSNEVFRTCGGCEGTCATPHPPCTRNCKPAGCYCPKDFARVENGDCVPLGKCA
;
A
#
# COMPACT_ATOMS: atom_id res chain seq x y z
N MET A 1 -46.98 0.55 4.53
CA MET A 1 -45.76 -0.09 5.10
C MET A 1 -46.23 -1.09 6.14
N ASN A 2 -45.86 -2.38 6.03
CA ASN A 2 -46.36 -3.42 6.92
C ASN A 2 -45.26 -3.90 7.87
N ALA A 3 -45.64 -4.45 9.03
CA ALA A 3 -44.70 -4.86 10.08
C ALA A 3 -43.63 -5.85 9.58
N LYS A 4 -43.99 -6.72 8.62
CA LYS A 4 -43.03 -7.64 7.98
C LYS A 4 -41.98 -6.89 7.16
N THR A 5 -42.39 -5.87 6.40
CA THR A 5 -41.47 -4.99 5.67
C THR A 5 -40.55 -4.21 6.61
N ILE A 6 -41.04 -3.78 7.77
CA ILE A 6 -40.22 -3.06 8.78
C ILE A 6 -39.18 -4.00 9.40
N SER A 7 -39.57 -5.22 9.79
CA SER A 7 -38.65 -6.21 10.37
C SER A 7 -37.52 -6.62 9.40
N ILE A 8 -37.82 -6.75 8.10
CA ILE A 8 -36.82 -7.12 7.09
C ILE A 8 -35.75 -6.01 6.93
N LEU A 9 -36.16 -4.74 6.93
CA LEU A 9 -35.24 -3.61 6.81
C LEU A 9 -34.29 -3.50 8.02
N VAL A 10 -34.78 -3.78 9.22
CA VAL A 10 -33.96 -3.74 10.45
C VAL A 10 -32.91 -4.86 10.46
N ILE A 11 -33.27 -6.06 10.01
CA ILE A 11 -32.33 -7.20 9.93
C ILE A 11 -31.21 -6.92 8.93
N PHE A 12 -31.54 -6.32 7.78
CA PHE A 12 -30.54 -5.97 6.75
C PHE A 12 -29.55 -4.90 7.24
N ALA A 13 -30.04 -3.91 8.00
CA ALA A 13 -29.22 -2.87 8.60
C ALA A 13 -28.26 -3.43 9.69
N LEU A 14 -28.70 -4.40 10.48
CA LEU A 14 -27.86 -5.03 11.51
C LEU A 14 -26.76 -5.91 10.92
N LEU A 15 -27.06 -6.68 9.85
CA LEU A 15 -26.08 -7.55 9.20
C LEU A 15 -24.99 -6.76 8.45
N ALA A 16 -25.27 -5.52 8.04
CA ALA A 16 -24.30 -4.65 7.38
C ALA A 16 -23.18 -4.13 8.32
N SER A 17 -23.28 -4.33 9.63
CA SER A 17 -22.36 -3.74 10.62
C SER A 17 -21.06 -4.52 10.88
N SER A 18 -20.91 -5.74 10.33
CA SER A 18 -19.81 -6.65 10.72
C SER A 18 -18.70 -6.85 9.68
N MET A 19 -18.70 -6.11 8.57
CA MET A 19 -17.63 -6.19 7.56
C MET A 19 -16.78 -4.93 7.57
N ALA A 20 -16.09 -4.66 8.68
CA ALA A 20 -14.91 -3.80 8.66
C ALA A 20 -13.74 -4.59 8.03
N VAL A 21 -13.87 -4.94 6.75
CA VAL A 21 -12.73 -5.40 5.96
C VAL A 21 -11.77 -4.23 5.91
N SER A 22 -10.63 -4.36 6.59
CA SER A 22 -9.52 -3.43 6.41
C SER A 22 -9.10 -3.58 4.94
N PRO A 23 -9.09 -2.53 4.11
CA PRO A 23 -8.51 -2.65 2.78
C PRO A 23 -7.04 -2.98 2.99
N GLY A 24 -6.66 -4.23 2.74
CA GLY A 24 -5.26 -4.56 2.54
C GLY A 24 -4.82 -3.72 1.36
N ARG A 25 -3.91 -2.77 1.59
CA ARG A 25 -3.47 -1.83 0.56
C ARG A 25 -3.09 -2.61 -0.69
N SER A 26 -3.88 -2.44 -1.73
CA SER A 26 -3.65 -3.07 -3.02
C SER A 26 -2.52 -2.32 -3.72
N GLN A 27 -1.93 -2.89 -4.79
CA GLN A 27 -0.94 -2.17 -5.58
C GLN A 27 -1.50 -0.88 -6.19
N GLU A 28 -2.83 -0.76 -6.29
CA GLU A 28 -3.54 0.45 -6.72
C GLU A 28 -3.46 1.60 -5.69
N ASP A 29 -3.02 1.33 -4.45
CA ASP A 29 -2.86 2.32 -3.38
C ASP A 29 -1.44 2.93 -3.29
N CYS A 30 -0.48 2.43 -4.08
CA CYS A 30 0.89 2.93 -4.07
C CYS A 30 1.10 4.07 -5.07
N GLY A 31 2.08 4.93 -4.79
CA GLY A 31 2.46 6.01 -5.68
C GLY A 31 3.03 5.49 -7.01
N SER A 32 3.28 6.41 -7.94
CA SER A 32 3.88 6.06 -9.23
C SER A 32 5.23 5.35 -9.02
N ASN A 33 5.41 4.22 -9.71
CA ASN A 33 6.61 3.36 -9.66
C ASN A 33 6.91 2.76 -8.28
N GLU A 34 5.93 2.69 -7.38
CA GLU A 34 6.06 1.99 -6.11
C GLU A 34 5.33 0.65 -6.13
N VAL A 35 5.76 -0.28 -5.28
CA VAL A 35 5.15 -1.60 -5.15
C VAL A 35 4.83 -1.85 -3.69
N PHE A 36 3.60 -2.27 -3.40
CA PHE A 36 3.23 -2.67 -2.05
C PHE A 36 3.93 -3.98 -1.69
N ARG A 37 4.57 -4.01 -0.53
CA ARG A 37 5.24 -5.20 0.01
C ARG A 37 4.79 -5.44 1.44
N THR A 38 4.45 -6.68 1.76
CA THR A 38 4.15 -7.10 3.13
C THR A 38 5.41 -7.20 3.99
N CYS A 39 6.53 -7.57 3.37
CA CYS A 39 7.89 -7.48 3.94
C CYS A 39 8.65 -6.39 3.17
N GLY A 40 8.77 -5.21 3.79
CA GLY A 40 9.45 -4.06 3.20
C GLY A 40 10.96 -4.27 3.05
N GLY A 41 11.57 -3.56 2.11
CA GLY A 41 13.01 -3.61 1.83
C GLY A 41 13.68 -2.24 1.94
N CYS A 42 15.01 -2.21 1.80
CA CYS A 42 15.72 -0.94 1.68
C CYS A 42 15.53 -0.36 0.27
N GLU A 43 15.38 0.96 0.20
CA GLU A 43 15.19 1.69 -1.05
C GLU A 43 16.49 2.38 -1.45
N GLY A 44 16.80 2.37 -2.74
CA GLY A 44 17.93 3.13 -3.27
C GLY A 44 17.63 4.63 -3.31
N THR A 45 18.69 5.43 -3.30
CA THR A 45 18.66 6.85 -3.66
C THR A 45 19.56 7.08 -4.87
N CYS A 46 19.49 8.24 -5.52
CA CYS A 46 20.41 8.55 -6.62
C CYS A 46 21.89 8.53 -6.19
N ALA A 47 22.18 8.92 -4.95
CA ALA A 47 23.53 8.87 -4.39
C ALA A 47 23.96 7.45 -3.99
N THR A 48 23.01 6.57 -3.64
CA THR A 48 23.30 5.19 -3.25
C THR A 48 22.20 4.27 -3.79
N PRO A 49 22.32 3.83 -5.07
CA PRO A 49 21.28 3.03 -5.73
C PRO A 49 21.04 1.66 -5.08
N HIS A 50 22.09 1.09 -4.48
CA HIS A 50 22.08 -0.24 -3.89
C HIS A 50 22.60 -0.20 -2.44
N PRO A 51 21.82 0.35 -1.49
CA PRO A 51 22.27 0.44 -0.11
C PRO A 51 22.40 -0.97 0.50
N PRO A 52 23.35 -1.17 1.43
CA PRO A 52 23.41 -2.41 2.19
C PRO A 52 22.10 -2.63 2.94
N CYS A 53 21.53 -3.82 2.81
CA CYS A 53 20.24 -4.15 3.43
C CYS A 53 20.36 -5.46 4.20
N THR A 54 19.83 -5.48 5.42
CA THR A 54 19.76 -6.71 6.23
C THR A 54 18.63 -7.62 5.71
N ARG A 55 18.61 -8.87 6.15
CA ARG A 55 17.52 -9.81 5.82
C ARG A 55 16.24 -9.57 6.64
N ASN A 56 16.25 -8.60 7.55
CA ASN A 56 15.07 -8.27 8.36
C ASN A 56 14.09 -7.45 7.51
N CYS A 57 12.81 -7.82 7.57
CA CYS A 57 11.76 -7.06 6.93
C CYS A 57 11.62 -5.66 7.54
N LYS A 58 11.55 -4.64 6.69
CA LYS A 58 10.93 -3.37 7.09
C LYS A 58 9.39 -3.54 7.13
N PRO A 59 8.66 -2.61 7.77
CA PRO A 59 7.20 -2.68 7.85
C PRO A 59 6.53 -2.82 6.48
N ALA A 60 5.32 -3.38 6.45
CA ALA A 60 4.54 -3.43 5.23
C ALA A 60 4.24 -2.01 4.70
N GLY A 61 4.33 -1.79 3.39
CA GLY A 61 4.18 -0.47 2.79
C GLY A 61 4.52 -0.43 1.31
N CYS A 62 4.48 0.77 0.73
CA CYS A 62 4.89 1.03 -0.65
C CYS A 62 6.39 1.32 -0.69
N TYR A 63 7.10 0.62 -1.57
CA TYR A 63 8.55 0.72 -1.70
C TYR A 63 8.96 0.85 -3.17
N CYS A 64 10.02 1.61 -3.40
CA CYS A 64 10.74 1.64 -4.66
C CYS A 64 11.25 0.24 -5.00
N PRO A 65 10.91 -0.30 -6.18
CA PRO A 65 11.48 -1.55 -6.64
C PRO A 65 12.97 -1.39 -6.96
N LYS A 66 13.62 -2.53 -7.24
CA LYS A 66 15.01 -2.52 -7.69
C LYS A 66 15.12 -1.71 -8.99
N ASP A 67 16.25 -1.03 -9.18
CA ASP A 67 16.56 -0.17 -10.32
C ASP A 67 15.79 1.16 -10.37
N PHE A 68 15.13 1.50 -9.25
CA PHE A 68 14.55 2.81 -8.98
C PHE A 68 15.22 3.46 -7.76
N ALA A 69 15.18 4.78 -7.71
CA ALA A 69 15.65 5.57 -6.59
C ALA A 69 14.53 6.46 -6.05
N ARG A 70 14.46 6.56 -4.72
CA ARG A 70 13.69 7.59 -4.04
C ARG A 70 14.51 8.88 -4.02
N VAL A 71 13.94 9.95 -4.54
CA VAL A 71 14.56 11.29 -4.56
C VAL A 71 13.98 12.17 -3.45
N GLU A 72 14.55 13.35 -3.21
CA GLU A 72 14.25 14.16 -2.01
C GLU A 72 12.78 14.60 -1.91
N ASN A 73 12.08 14.75 -3.03
CA ASN A 73 10.65 15.09 -3.03
C ASN A 73 9.75 13.89 -2.68
N GLY A 74 10.33 12.71 -2.45
CA GLY A 74 9.62 11.47 -2.13
C GLY A 74 9.27 10.61 -3.33
N ASP A 75 9.47 11.07 -4.57
CA ASP A 75 9.12 10.31 -5.77
C ASP A 75 10.06 9.12 -5.99
N CYS A 76 9.49 8.04 -6.53
CA CYS A 76 10.23 6.89 -6.99
C CYS A 76 10.48 6.99 -8.51
N VAL A 77 11.73 7.18 -8.92
CA VAL A 77 12.10 7.36 -10.33
C VAL A 77 13.07 6.27 -10.81
N PRO A 78 13.06 5.90 -12.10
CA PRO A 78 14.07 5.02 -12.65
C PRO A 78 15.47 5.59 -12.42
N LEU A 79 16.46 4.74 -12.10
CA LEU A 79 17.83 5.21 -11.86
C LEU A 79 18.42 6.02 -13.02
N GLY A 80 18.01 5.73 -14.26
CA GLY A 80 18.41 6.52 -15.44
C GLY A 80 17.89 7.96 -15.47
N LYS A 81 17.01 8.34 -14.53
CA LYS A 81 16.55 9.72 -14.32
C LYS A 81 17.31 10.45 -13.20
N CYS A 82 18.24 9.79 -12.51
CA CYS A 82 19.21 10.44 -11.64
C CYS A 82 20.24 11.14 -12.54
N ALA A 83 20.12 12.46 -12.67
CA ALA A 83 21.02 13.30 -13.48
C ALA A 83 22.29 13.69 -12.70
#